data_AF-A0A8H7TJU6-F1
#
_entry.id   AF-A0A8H7TJU6-F1
#
_cell.length_a   1.000
_cell.length_b   1.000
_cell.length_c   1.000
_cell.angle_alpha   90.00
_cell.angle_beta   90.00
_cell.angle_gamma   90.00
#
_symmetry.space_group_name_H-M   'P 1'
#
loop_
_entity.id
_entity.type
_entity.pdbx_description
1 polymer ?
#
loop_
_entity_poly.entity_id
_entity_poly.type
_entity_poly.pdbx_seq_one_letter_code
_entity_poly.pdbx_strand_id
1 'polypeptide(L)'
;MVSSRSLLVGAVLAIVKSVYAQSEEVLSCDDYLVKIDNSTGLSFYSTCTSIDAMVGPSHTFSGTFDLPGVKSIAQFSAGYLGPKLRGSERVDDRVTTVSMPDLVNTTFRGVLFGYLDNLTSVDFPKLETITGDLVLIGNYETKTLSLPALSNVTGGGLIDGPFDSYVLFLPYPKPKPIIPTYVRPHRISLPSLKSIGYLIVKSTGDIDCVALGKNLSSLIFTPKEYDSGVGFTCWTPDKQNRYNSSDVAGSSGGSGSGNGSPTATGTAAAETSSDTSEARSLMRRRGVGTMIGLVGFAGLVGMLL
;
A
#
# COMPACT_ATOMS: atom_id res chain seq x y z
N MET A 1 63.73 -2.47 58.30
CA MET A 1 62.43 -2.08 58.87
C MET A 1 61.80 -1.10 57.88
N VAL A 2 60.87 -1.59 57.03
CA VAL A 2 59.40 -1.34 57.12
C VAL A 2 59.10 0.15 56.88
N SER A 3 58.70 0.53 55.65
CA SER A 3 57.29 0.78 55.24
C SER A 3 56.83 2.17 55.71
N SER A 4 56.20 3.07 54.95
CA SER A 4 55.12 2.89 53.98
C SER A 4 54.68 4.27 53.44
N ARG A 5 54.09 4.28 52.24
CA ARG A 5 53.01 5.17 51.75
C ARG A 5 53.34 6.62 51.37
N SER A 6 53.22 6.93 50.07
CA SER A 6 52.04 7.65 49.54
C SER A 6 52.04 7.75 48.00
N LEU A 7 51.13 6.97 47.41
CA LEU A 7 50.25 7.24 46.26
C LEU A 7 50.76 8.08 45.07
N LEU A 8 51.27 7.35 44.08
CA LEU A 8 51.07 7.59 42.66
C LEU A 8 49.68 7.11 42.25
N VAL A 9 48.81 7.98 41.73
CA VAL A 9 47.81 7.62 40.69
C VAL A 9 47.59 8.84 39.80
N GLY A 10 48.42 8.97 38.78
CA GLY A 10 48.24 9.90 37.67
C GLY A 10 47.50 9.20 36.53
N ALA A 11 46.39 9.81 36.12
CA ALA A 11 45.57 9.63 34.93
C ALA A 11 46.03 8.60 33.86
N VAL A 12 45.25 7.54 33.70
CA VAL A 12 45.12 6.81 32.44
C VAL A 12 43.69 7.02 31.94
N LEU A 13 43.46 8.12 31.23
CA LEU A 13 42.30 8.29 30.35
C LEU A 13 42.65 7.60 29.03
N ALA A 14 42.49 6.28 29.00
CA ALA A 14 42.50 5.54 27.76
C ALA A 14 41.22 5.90 26.99
N ILE A 15 41.42 6.69 25.93
CA ILE A 15 40.43 6.98 24.91
C ILE A 15 40.01 5.64 24.29
N VAL A 16 38.89 5.09 24.75
CA VAL A 16 38.16 4.08 23.98
C VAL A 16 37.45 4.84 22.87
N LYS A 17 38.20 5.14 21.78
CA LYS A 17 37.57 5.35 20.48
C LYS A 17 36.89 4.03 20.18
N SER A 18 35.58 3.96 20.39
CA SER A 18 34.76 2.90 19.84
C SER A 18 34.93 2.97 18.33
N VAL A 19 35.84 2.15 17.81
CA VAL A 19 35.88 1.76 16.41
C VAL A 19 34.64 0.87 16.23
N TYR A 20 33.46 1.48 16.18
CA TYR A 20 32.43 0.97 15.30
C TYR A 20 32.94 1.30 13.91
N ALA A 21 33.71 0.37 13.36
CA ALA A 21 33.92 0.34 11.93
C ALA A 21 32.53 0.42 11.31
N GLN A 22 32.26 1.52 10.59
CA GLN A 22 31.30 1.47 9.51
C GLN A 22 31.88 0.41 8.57
N SER A 23 31.42 -0.84 8.73
CA SER A 23 31.56 -1.85 7.71
C SER A 23 31.08 -1.18 6.44
N GLU A 24 31.95 -0.93 5.48
CA GLU A 24 31.52 -0.58 4.13
C GLU A 24 30.59 -1.72 3.72
N GLU A 25 29.29 -1.46 3.69
CA GLU A 25 28.32 -2.44 3.24
C GLU A 25 28.66 -2.74 1.77
N VAL A 26 29.20 -3.93 1.56
CA VAL A 26 29.49 -4.42 0.22
C VAL A 26 28.15 -4.69 -0.43
N LEU A 27 27.74 -3.79 -1.32
CA LEU A 27 26.48 -3.91 -2.06
C LEU A 27 26.49 -5.21 -2.87
N SER A 28 25.38 -5.95 -2.84
CA SER A 28 25.25 -7.19 -3.60
C SER A 28 23.82 -7.40 -4.12
N CYS A 29 23.70 -8.02 -5.30
CA CYS A 29 22.37 -8.30 -5.89
C CYS A 29 21.59 -9.37 -5.12
N ASP A 30 22.22 -10.09 -4.18
CA ASP A 30 21.61 -11.09 -3.29
C ASP A 30 21.33 -10.56 -1.87
N ASP A 31 21.45 -9.24 -1.66
CA ASP A 31 21.05 -8.59 -0.41
C ASP A 31 19.57 -8.85 -0.13
N TYR A 32 19.23 -9.26 1.10
CA TYR A 32 17.84 -9.59 1.50
C TYR A 32 16.94 -8.35 1.67
N LEU A 33 17.54 -7.18 1.88
CA LEU A 33 16.85 -5.91 2.04
C LEU A 33 17.67 -4.82 1.36
N VAL A 34 17.10 -4.19 0.34
CA VAL A 34 17.76 -3.15 -0.44
C VAL A 34 17.09 -1.82 -0.16
N LYS A 35 17.70 -1.04 0.74
CA LYS A 35 17.33 0.36 1.02
C LYS A 35 18.39 1.28 0.41
N ILE A 36 18.00 2.03 -0.60
CA ILE A 36 18.92 2.85 -1.38
C ILE A 36 18.89 4.28 -0.86
N ASP A 37 20.06 4.75 -0.41
CA ASP A 37 20.23 6.08 0.22
C ASP A 37 20.67 7.16 -0.77
N ASN A 38 21.33 6.78 -1.86
CA ASN A 38 22.01 7.71 -2.76
C ASN A 38 22.20 7.14 -4.17
N SER A 39 22.81 7.95 -5.04
CA SER A 39 23.09 7.60 -6.44
C SER A 39 24.07 6.43 -6.62
N THR A 40 24.96 6.17 -5.66
CA THR A 40 25.90 5.04 -5.73
C THR A 40 25.14 3.73 -5.62
N GLY A 41 24.21 3.63 -4.67
CA GLY A 41 23.33 2.47 -4.55
C GLY A 41 22.44 2.28 -5.80
N LEU A 42 21.83 3.36 -6.31
CA LEU A 42 21.07 3.29 -7.56
C LEU A 42 21.92 2.76 -8.73
N SER A 43 23.13 3.29 -8.89
CA SER A 43 24.04 2.90 -9.97
C SER A 43 24.41 1.42 -9.86
N PHE A 44 24.73 0.95 -8.65
CA PHE A 44 25.03 -0.45 -8.41
C PHE A 44 23.84 -1.37 -8.71
N TYR A 45 22.69 -1.15 -8.07
CA TYR A 45 21.53 -2.04 -8.21
C TYR A 45 20.90 -1.98 -9.61
N SER A 46 21.12 -0.91 -10.37
CA SER A 46 20.71 -0.85 -11.79
C SER A 46 21.42 -1.88 -12.68
N THR A 47 22.55 -2.43 -12.23
CA THR A 47 23.25 -3.53 -12.91
C THR A 47 22.65 -4.90 -12.61
N CYS A 48 21.86 -5.02 -11.53
CA CYS A 48 21.19 -6.25 -11.16
C CYS A 48 19.98 -6.47 -12.06
N THR A 49 19.95 -7.57 -12.81
CA THR A 49 18.76 -7.89 -13.63
C THR A 49 17.58 -8.37 -12.78
N SER A 50 17.87 -8.98 -11.62
CA SER A 50 16.87 -9.46 -10.65
C SER A 50 17.41 -9.23 -9.24
N ILE A 51 16.52 -8.86 -8.32
CA ILE A 51 16.86 -8.63 -6.90
C ILE A 51 15.81 -9.37 -6.05
N ASP A 52 16.17 -10.50 -5.44
CA ASP A 52 15.22 -11.30 -4.65
C ASP A 52 15.03 -10.74 -3.23
N ALA A 53 14.70 -9.45 -3.15
CA ALA A 53 14.53 -8.72 -1.90
C ALA A 53 13.49 -7.61 -1.97
N MET A 54 13.20 -7.05 -0.80
CA MET A 54 12.46 -5.80 -0.71
C MET A 54 13.35 -4.64 -1.13
N VAL A 55 12.97 -3.97 -2.21
CA VAL A 55 13.67 -2.82 -2.79
C VAL A 55 12.90 -1.53 -2.53
N GLY A 56 13.60 -0.46 -2.19
CA GLY A 56 13.03 0.88 -2.20
C GLY A 56 13.98 1.95 -1.71
N PRO A 57 13.57 3.22 -1.79
CA PRO A 57 14.32 4.31 -1.17
C PRO A 57 14.38 4.11 0.34
N SER A 58 15.48 4.57 0.94
CA SER A 58 15.53 4.77 2.38
C SER A 58 14.87 6.09 2.79
N HIS A 59 14.71 6.27 4.09
CA HIS A 59 14.14 7.47 4.68
C HIS A 59 15.02 8.73 4.51
N THR A 60 16.30 8.56 4.14
CA THR A 60 17.22 9.68 3.86
C THR A 60 17.27 10.05 2.38
N PHE A 61 16.76 9.18 1.50
CA PHE A 61 16.70 9.41 0.07
C PHE A 61 15.76 10.59 -0.26
N SER A 62 16.17 11.43 -1.22
CA SER A 62 15.36 12.55 -1.68
C SER A 62 15.46 12.74 -3.19
N GLY A 63 14.37 13.23 -3.79
CA GLY A 63 14.29 13.46 -5.23
C GLY A 63 13.84 12.22 -6.00
N THR A 64 14.38 12.03 -7.20
CA THR A 64 13.94 11.00 -8.14
C THR A 64 14.61 9.66 -7.86
N PHE A 65 13.79 8.65 -7.58
CA PHE A 65 14.22 7.25 -7.51
C PHE A 65 13.98 6.61 -8.88
N ASP A 66 15.04 6.38 -9.64
CA ASP A 66 14.98 5.70 -10.94
C ASP A 66 15.93 4.49 -10.93
N LEU A 67 15.37 3.30 -11.11
CA LEU A 67 16.12 2.05 -11.05
C LEU A 67 15.91 1.23 -12.35
N PRO A 68 16.61 1.60 -13.44
CA PRO A 68 16.55 0.89 -14.72
C PRO A 68 17.30 -0.45 -14.65
N GLY A 69 17.11 -1.31 -15.66
CA GLY A 69 17.82 -2.60 -15.78
C GLY A 69 17.25 -3.73 -14.93
N VAL A 70 16.60 -3.42 -13.80
CA VAL A 70 15.98 -4.40 -12.91
C VAL A 70 14.65 -4.89 -13.49
N LYS A 71 14.56 -6.19 -13.77
CA LYS A 71 13.37 -6.83 -14.37
C LYS A 71 12.45 -7.50 -13.36
N SER A 72 12.99 -7.90 -12.22
CA SER A 72 12.27 -8.66 -11.20
C SER A 72 12.75 -8.28 -9.81
N ILE A 73 11.82 -8.09 -8.89
CA ILE A 73 12.11 -7.86 -7.47
C ILE A 73 11.21 -8.72 -6.58
N ALA A 74 11.63 -9.07 -5.36
CA ALA A 74 10.71 -9.74 -4.44
C ALA A 74 9.55 -8.82 -4.01
N GLN A 75 9.85 -7.53 -3.79
CA GLN A 75 8.87 -6.54 -3.37
C GLN A 75 9.37 -5.12 -3.63
N PHE A 76 8.47 -4.18 -3.95
CA PHE A 76 8.76 -2.74 -3.84
C PHE A 76 8.13 -2.13 -2.58
N SER A 77 8.87 -1.26 -1.88
CA SER A 77 8.34 -0.54 -0.72
C SER A 77 8.99 0.83 -0.52
N ALA A 78 8.17 1.88 -0.64
CA ALA A 78 8.52 3.26 -0.29
C ALA A 78 7.54 3.80 0.76
N GLY A 79 8.07 4.50 1.77
CA GLY A 79 7.28 5.06 2.86
C GLY A 79 6.94 4.05 3.97
N TYR A 80 5.79 4.27 4.60
CA TYR A 80 5.39 3.59 5.83
C TYR A 80 4.07 2.86 5.71
N LEU A 81 3.90 1.83 6.55
CA LEU A 81 2.59 1.28 6.84
C LEU A 81 1.99 1.96 8.06
N GLY A 82 0.85 2.61 7.85
CA GLY A 82 0.10 3.32 8.87
C GLY A 82 0.41 4.82 8.98
N PRO A 83 -0.56 5.62 9.44
CA PRO A 83 -0.44 7.08 9.49
C PRO A 83 0.59 7.52 10.53
N LYS A 84 1.10 8.74 10.36
CA LYS A 84 1.93 9.38 11.39
C LYS A 84 1.09 9.60 12.64
N LEU A 85 1.43 8.94 13.74
CA LEU A 85 0.78 9.20 15.03
C LEU A 85 1.20 10.58 15.55
N ARG A 86 0.27 11.29 16.22
CA ARG A 86 0.55 12.59 16.81
C ARG A 86 1.69 12.47 17.83
N GLY A 87 2.70 13.32 17.70
CA GLY A 87 3.90 13.29 18.54
C GLY A 87 4.96 12.28 18.09
N SER A 88 4.75 11.58 16.96
CA SER A 88 5.77 10.73 16.37
C SER A 88 6.90 11.54 15.76
N GLU A 89 8.14 11.15 16.06
CA GLU A 89 9.36 11.66 15.43
C GLU A 89 9.64 11.02 14.05
N ARG A 90 8.66 10.31 13.48
CA ARG A 90 8.78 9.69 12.16
C ARG A 90 9.26 10.71 11.13
N VAL A 91 10.31 10.36 10.40
CA VAL A 91 10.84 11.15 9.29
C VAL A 91 10.01 10.82 8.05
N ASP A 92 9.54 11.84 7.34
CA ASP A 92 8.80 11.65 6.09
C ASP A 92 9.78 11.47 4.93
N ASP A 93 9.54 10.46 4.11
CA ASP A 93 10.35 10.17 2.93
C ASP A 93 10.20 11.29 1.91
N ARG A 94 11.32 11.69 1.31
CA ARG A 94 11.38 12.85 0.42
C ARG A 94 11.50 12.47 -1.05
N VAL A 95 11.14 11.24 -1.38
CA VAL A 95 11.09 10.76 -2.75
C VAL A 95 9.98 11.50 -3.50
N THR A 96 10.31 12.07 -4.66
CA THR A 96 9.36 12.87 -5.45
C THR A 96 8.79 12.11 -6.62
N THR A 97 9.56 11.18 -7.18
CA THR A 97 9.16 10.33 -8.31
C THR A 97 9.79 8.96 -8.14
N VAL A 98 9.05 7.92 -8.52
CA VAL A 98 9.55 6.53 -8.51
C VAL A 98 9.36 5.92 -9.89
N SER A 99 10.45 5.43 -10.47
CA SER A 99 10.51 4.85 -11.81
C SER A 99 11.32 3.55 -11.79
N MET A 100 10.77 2.52 -12.44
CA MET A 100 11.46 1.25 -12.72
C MET A 100 11.06 0.81 -14.13
N PRO A 101 11.69 1.36 -15.18
CA PRO A 101 11.22 1.24 -16.56
C PRO A 101 11.30 -0.19 -17.12
N ASP A 102 12.13 -1.04 -16.51
CA ASP A 102 12.37 -2.41 -16.93
C ASP A 102 11.70 -3.46 -16.06
N LEU A 103 11.05 -3.05 -14.95
CA LEU A 103 10.43 -3.97 -14.01
C LEU A 103 9.23 -4.66 -14.65
N VAL A 104 9.24 -5.99 -14.68
CA VAL A 104 8.19 -6.82 -15.28
C VAL A 104 7.31 -7.47 -14.22
N ASN A 105 7.88 -7.93 -13.12
CA ASN A 105 7.13 -8.63 -12.08
C ASN A 105 7.69 -8.43 -10.67
N THR A 106 6.83 -8.66 -9.68
CA THR A 106 7.28 -8.98 -8.32
C THR A 106 7.14 -10.47 -8.05
N THR A 107 8.05 -11.08 -7.28
CA THR A 107 8.09 -12.54 -7.09
C THR A 107 7.51 -13.03 -5.76
N PHE A 108 7.39 -12.16 -4.75
CA PHE A 108 6.96 -12.59 -3.41
C PHE A 108 5.85 -11.73 -2.82
N ARG A 109 6.12 -10.43 -2.67
CA ARG A 109 5.17 -9.45 -2.13
C ARG A 109 4.95 -8.34 -3.16
N GLY A 110 4.02 -7.46 -2.81
CA GLY A 110 3.50 -6.51 -3.75
C GLY A 110 4.30 -5.22 -3.85
N VAL A 111 3.58 -4.14 -4.13
CA VAL A 111 4.12 -2.80 -4.31
C VAL A 111 3.45 -1.88 -3.30
N LEU A 112 4.25 -1.26 -2.43
CA LEU A 112 3.77 -0.31 -1.44
C LEU A 112 4.34 1.10 -1.69
N PHE A 113 3.44 2.07 -1.64
CA PHE A 113 3.70 3.49 -1.53
C PHE A 113 2.83 4.05 -0.39
N GLY A 114 3.43 4.39 0.74
CA GLY A 114 2.68 4.78 1.94
C GLY A 114 3.13 6.10 2.55
N TYR A 115 2.22 7.07 2.65
CA TYR A 115 2.42 8.35 3.35
C TYR A 115 3.62 9.14 2.80
N LEU A 116 3.72 9.22 1.47
CA LEU A 116 4.76 9.94 0.73
C LEU A 116 4.20 11.29 0.28
N ASP A 117 4.28 12.30 1.14
CA ASP A 117 3.72 13.64 0.90
C ASP A 117 4.33 14.33 -0.33
N ASN A 118 5.57 13.98 -0.70
CA ASN A 118 6.24 14.60 -1.85
C ASN A 118 6.12 13.79 -3.15
N LEU A 119 5.52 12.60 -3.11
CA LEU A 119 5.44 11.72 -4.27
C LEU A 119 4.44 12.27 -5.28
N THR A 120 4.93 12.62 -6.46
CA THR A 120 4.12 13.21 -7.54
C THR A 120 3.80 12.23 -8.66
N SER A 121 4.69 11.24 -8.91
CA SER A 121 4.50 10.26 -9.99
C SER A 121 5.13 8.90 -9.68
N VAL A 122 4.42 7.85 -10.08
CA VAL A 122 4.91 6.46 -10.12
C VAL A 122 4.76 5.93 -11.54
N ASP A 123 5.84 5.40 -12.11
CA ASP A 123 5.86 4.86 -13.47
C ASP A 123 6.60 3.52 -13.55
N PHE A 124 5.83 2.44 -13.74
CA PHE A 124 6.34 1.09 -14.02
C PHE A 124 5.73 0.59 -15.34
N PRO A 125 6.23 1.05 -16.50
CA PRO A 125 5.57 0.87 -17.79
C PRO A 125 5.51 -0.59 -18.26
N LYS A 126 6.45 -1.43 -17.81
CA LYS A 126 6.53 -2.86 -18.18
C LYS A 126 6.03 -3.80 -17.09
N LEU A 127 5.54 -3.28 -15.96
CA LEU A 127 5.11 -4.13 -14.85
C LEU A 127 3.82 -4.84 -15.24
N GLU A 128 3.90 -6.15 -15.45
CA GLU A 128 2.78 -6.99 -15.90
C GLU A 128 2.07 -7.69 -14.74
N THR A 129 2.83 -8.08 -13.73
CA THR A 129 2.33 -8.90 -12.61
C THR A 129 2.85 -8.39 -11.26
N ILE A 130 1.94 -8.21 -10.31
CA ILE A 130 2.29 -8.00 -8.90
C ILE A 130 1.91 -9.27 -8.13
N THR A 131 2.91 -9.94 -7.56
CA THR A 131 2.69 -11.04 -6.63
C THR A 131 2.40 -10.46 -5.25
N GLY A 132 1.15 -10.45 -4.81
CA GLY A 132 0.71 -9.79 -3.57
C GLY A 132 -0.08 -8.51 -3.83
N ASP A 133 0.04 -7.53 -2.94
CA ASP A 133 -0.87 -6.36 -2.92
C ASP A 133 -0.31 -5.14 -3.66
N LEU A 134 -1.16 -4.41 -4.38
CA LEU A 134 -0.86 -3.07 -4.88
C LEU A 134 -1.42 -2.05 -3.88
N VAL A 135 -0.56 -1.34 -3.16
CA VAL A 135 -0.98 -0.39 -2.13
C VAL A 135 -0.39 0.99 -2.38
N LEU A 136 -1.28 1.96 -2.59
CA LEU A 136 -1.01 3.38 -2.61
C LEU A 136 -1.88 4.01 -1.52
N ILE A 137 -1.29 4.44 -0.41
CA ILE A 137 -2.03 4.98 0.74
C ILE A 137 -1.45 6.29 1.25
N GLY A 138 -2.30 7.29 1.48
CA GLY A 138 -1.90 8.55 2.11
C GLY A 138 -0.93 9.39 1.29
N ASN A 139 -0.89 9.22 -0.04
CA ASN A 139 0.00 9.97 -0.93
C ASN A 139 -0.79 11.08 -1.62
N TYR A 140 -1.10 12.16 -0.90
CA TYR A 140 -2.07 13.16 -1.36
C TYR A 140 -1.57 14.04 -2.50
N GLU A 141 -0.26 14.14 -2.72
CA GLU A 141 0.31 14.89 -3.85
C GLU A 141 0.55 14.03 -5.11
N THR A 142 0.19 12.74 -5.09
CA THR A 142 0.44 11.83 -6.21
C THR A 142 -0.51 12.08 -7.37
N LYS A 143 -0.05 12.88 -8.32
CA LYS A 143 -0.82 13.29 -9.50
C LYS A 143 -1.04 12.15 -10.46
N THR A 144 -0.11 11.20 -10.58
CA THR A 144 -0.21 10.12 -11.57
C THR A 144 0.31 8.79 -11.04
N LEU A 145 -0.57 7.78 -11.05
CA LEU A 145 -0.21 6.36 -10.95
C LEU A 145 -0.46 5.72 -12.32
N SER A 146 0.61 5.32 -13.03
CA SER A 146 0.52 4.73 -14.36
C SER A 146 1.20 3.37 -14.41
N LEU A 147 0.40 2.31 -14.54
CA LEU A 147 0.88 0.93 -14.70
C LEU A 147 0.22 0.32 -15.95
N PRO A 148 0.64 0.74 -17.17
CA PRO A 148 -0.06 0.45 -18.41
C PRO A 148 -0.02 -1.03 -18.80
N ALA A 149 1.05 -1.75 -18.47
CA ALA A 149 1.18 -3.18 -18.74
C ALA A 149 0.56 -4.07 -17.65
N LEU A 150 0.17 -3.50 -16.50
CA LEU A 150 -0.26 -4.29 -15.35
C LEU A 150 -1.53 -5.03 -15.69
N SER A 151 -1.43 -6.36 -15.69
CA SER A 151 -2.50 -7.27 -16.09
C SER A 151 -3.01 -8.12 -14.93
N ASN A 152 -2.17 -8.38 -13.93
CA ASN A 152 -2.52 -9.26 -12.83
C ASN A 152 -1.95 -8.77 -11.50
N VAL A 153 -2.78 -8.78 -10.47
CA VAL A 153 -2.40 -8.55 -9.07
C VAL A 153 -2.93 -9.74 -8.26
N THR A 154 -2.05 -10.57 -7.71
CA THR A 154 -2.49 -11.83 -7.08
C THR A 154 -3.06 -11.64 -5.66
N GLY A 155 -2.84 -10.48 -5.06
CA GLY A 155 -3.45 -10.02 -3.81
C GLY A 155 -4.45 -8.90 -4.04
N GLY A 156 -4.60 -8.03 -3.04
CA GLY A 156 -5.53 -6.91 -3.08
C GLY A 156 -4.96 -5.63 -3.68
N GLY A 157 -5.84 -4.72 -4.08
CA GLY A 157 -5.54 -3.34 -4.44
C GLY A 157 -6.10 -2.40 -3.40
N LEU A 158 -5.28 -1.51 -2.85
CA LEU A 158 -5.73 -0.38 -2.05
C LEU A 158 -5.18 0.90 -2.66
N ILE A 159 -6.07 1.79 -3.09
CA ILE A 159 -5.72 3.09 -3.62
C ILE A 159 -6.46 4.15 -2.82
N ASP A 160 -5.71 4.94 -2.06
CA ASP A 160 -6.20 6.01 -1.19
C ASP A 160 -5.46 7.31 -1.49
N GLY A 161 -6.19 8.30 -2.01
CA GLY A 161 -5.66 9.61 -2.39
C GLY A 161 -6.71 10.49 -3.09
N PRO A 162 -6.39 11.75 -3.41
CA PRO A 162 -7.35 12.72 -3.93
C PRO A 162 -7.48 12.56 -5.46
N PHE A 163 -7.98 11.43 -5.93
CA PHE A 163 -8.08 11.13 -7.36
C PHE A 163 -9.32 11.75 -7.99
N ASP A 164 -9.12 12.49 -9.08
CA ASP A 164 -10.21 13.14 -9.84
C ASP A 164 -10.61 12.31 -11.07
N SER A 165 -9.72 11.41 -11.53
CA SER A 165 -9.93 10.66 -12.77
C SER A 165 -9.29 9.28 -12.78
N TYR A 166 -9.85 8.38 -13.59
CA TYR A 166 -9.37 7.01 -13.77
C TYR A 166 -9.42 6.57 -15.24
N VAL A 167 -8.51 5.67 -15.62
CA VAL A 167 -8.50 4.96 -16.91
C VAL A 167 -8.16 3.50 -16.67
N LEU A 168 -9.19 2.66 -16.60
CA LEU A 168 -9.05 1.23 -16.34
C LEU A 168 -9.32 0.35 -17.56
N PHE A 169 -10.29 0.61 -18.45
CA PHE A 169 -10.54 -0.30 -19.60
C PHE A 169 -11.03 0.32 -20.91
N LEU A 170 -11.11 1.65 -21.03
CA LEU A 170 -11.86 2.22 -22.14
C LEU A 170 -11.01 3.01 -23.14
N PRO A 171 -11.13 2.71 -24.45
CA PRO A 171 -11.17 3.71 -25.49
C PRO A 171 -12.59 4.30 -25.53
N TYR A 172 -13.07 4.90 -24.43
CA TYR A 172 -14.26 5.76 -24.51
C TYR A 172 -13.81 7.21 -24.43
N PRO A 173 -14.08 8.01 -25.46
CA PRO A 173 -13.91 9.44 -25.35
C PRO A 173 -14.94 9.93 -24.34
N LYS A 174 -14.50 10.27 -23.13
CA LYS A 174 -15.30 11.19 -22.31
C LYS A 174 -15.47 12.47 -23.15
N PRO A 175 -16.68 13.02 -23.29
CA PRO A 175 -16.83 14.35 -23.86
C PRO A 175 -15.90 15.29 -23.10
N LYS A 176 -15.05 16.03 -23.84
CA LYS A 176 -14.09 16.99 -23.28
C LYS A 176 -14.82 17.83 -22.24
N PRO A 177 -14.45 17.76 -20.96
CA PRO A 177 -14.85 18.79 -20.03
C PRO A 177 -14.27 20.09 -20.57
N ILE A 178 -15.12 21.04 -20.93
CA ILE A 178 -14.70 22.43 -21.16
C ILE A 178 -14.42 22.99 -19.77
N ILE A 179 -13.29 22.61 -19.19
CA ILE A 179 -12.80 23.14 -17.92
C ILE A 179 -11.55 23.95 -18.25
N PRO A 180 -11.43 25.19 -17.74
CA PRO A 180 -10.27 26.03 -18.00
C PRO A 180 -8.98 25.33 -17.56
N THR A 181 -8.00 25.37 -18.45
CA THR A 181 -6.62 24.92 -18.28
C THR A 181 -6.01 25.48 -16.99
N TYR A 182 -5.80 24.66 -15.94
CA TYR A 182 -4.60 24.77 -15.10
C TYR A 182 -4.30 23.66 -14.07
N VAL A 183 -5.06 22.56 -13.95
CA VAL A 183 -4.69 21.49 -13.01
C VAL A 183 -4.72 20.15 -13.73
N ARG A 184 -3.57 19.45 -13.80
CA ARG A 184 -3.56 18.05 -14.24
C ARG A 184 -4.30 17.26 -13.17
N PRO A 185 -5.46 16.64 -13.48
CA PRO A 185 -6.23 15.89 -12.51
C PRO A 185 -5.40 14.72 -11.99
N HIS A 186 -5.57 14.39 -10.72
CA HIS A 186 -4.98 13.19 -10.16
C HIS A 186 -5.57 11.97 -10.89
N ARG A 187 -4.71 11.11 -11.46
CA ARG A 187 -5.12 10.05 -12.39
C ARG A 187 -4.54 8.69 -12.01
N ILE A 188 -5.42 7.69 -11.95
CA ILE A 188 -5.09 6.27 -11.88
C ILE A 188 -5.26 5.66 -13.28
N SER A 189 -4.21 5.03 -13.84
CA SER A 189 -4.25 4.41 -15.16
C SER A 189 -3.76 2.96 -15.11
N LEU A 190 -4.70 2.02 -15.19
CA LEU A 190 -4.46 0.56 -15.18
C LEU A 190 -5.18 -0.13 -16.36
N PRO A 191 -4.93 0.30 -17.62
CA PRO A 191 -5.69 -0.07 -18.82
C PRO A 191 -5.71 -1.56 -19.15
N SER A 192 -4.76 -2.33 -18.62
CA SER A 192 -4.56 -3.75 -18.98
C SER A 192 -4.94 -4.72 -17.87
N LEU A 193 -5.41 -4.25 -16.72
CA LEU A 193 -5.66 -5.04 -15.51
C LEU A 193 -6.81 -6.06 -15.71
N LYS A 194 -6.51 -7.35 -15.81
CA LYS A 194 -7.52 -8.39 -16.04
C LYS A 194 -8.01 -9.05 -14.76
N SER A 195 -7.14 -9.17 -13.76
CA SER A 195 -7.46 -9.84 -12.50
C SER A 195 -6.80 -9.18 -11.30
N ILE A 196 -7.55 -9.17 -10.20
CA ILE A 196 -7.10 -8.72 -8.88
C ILE A 196 -7.84 -9.51 -7.80
N GLY A 197 -7.27 -9.72 -6.60
CA GLY A 197 -7.98 -10.37 -5.50
C GLY A 197 -9.23 -9.59 -5.10
N TYR A 198 -9.05 -8.33 -4.76
CA TYR A 198 -10.09 -7.34 -4.49
C TYR A 198 -9.52 -5.94 -4.72
N LEU A 199 -10.37 -4.94 -4.92
CA LEU A 199 -9.93 -3.57 -5.12
C LEU A 199 -10.72 -2.60 -4.25
N ILE A 200 -10.01 -1.83 -3.43
CA ILE A 200 -10.56 -0.75 -2.61
C ILE A 200 -9.99 0.57 -3.13
N VAL A 201 -10.88 1.46 -3.56
CA VAL A 201 -10.55 2.83 -3.93
C VAL A 201 -11.19 3.77 -2.92
N LYS A 202 -10.38 4.61 -2.28
CA LYS A 202 -10.82 5.71 -1.43
C LYS A 202 -10.35 6.99 -2.09
N SER A 203 -11.29 7.86 -2.44
CA SER A 203 -10.95 9.16 -2.99
C SER A 203 -11.63 10.28 -2.25
N THR A 204 -10.86 11.35 -2.01
CA THR A 204 -11.37 12.65 -1.59
C THR A 204 -11.54 13.62 -2.77
N GLY A 205 -11.13 13.23 -3.97
CA GLY A 205 -11.32 13.98 -5.22
C GLY A 205 -12.66 13.67 -5.90
N ASP A 206 -12.84 14.20 -7.11
CA ASP A 206 -14.11 14.16 -7.86
C ASP A 206 -14.35 12.86 -8.66
N ILE A 207 -13.85 11.71 -8.18
CA ILE A 207 -14.02 10.44 -8.88
C ILE A 207 -15.48 9.98 -8.88
N ASP A 208 -16.02 9.60 -10.04
CA ASP A 208 -17.32 8.94 -10.13
C ASP A 208 -17.17 7.44 -9.83
N CYS A 209 -17.42 7.06 -8.58
CA CYS A 209 -17.30 5.69 -8.10
C CYS A 209 -18.32 4.74 -8.72
N VAL A 210 -19.52 5.24 -9.05
CA VAL A 210 -20.58 4.43 -9.64
C VAL A 210 -20.23 4.07 -11.08
N ALA A 211 -19.77 5.05 -11.87
CA ALA A 211 -19.27 4.81 -13.22
C ALA A 211 -18.00 3.96 -13.21
N LEU A 212 -17.11 4.16 -12.23
CA LEU A 212 -15.92 3.32 -12.06
C LEU A 212 -16.32 1.87 -11.80
N GLY A 213 -17.21 1.62 -10.84
CA GLY A 213 -17.66 0.28 -10.50
C GLY A 213 -18.30 -0.47 -11.67
N LYS A 214 -19.11 0.23 -12.48
CA LYS A 214 -19.68 -0.33 -13.72
C LYS A 214 -18.60 -0.66 -14.76
N ASN A 215 -17.58 0.18 -14.88
CA ASN A 215 -16.47 -0.05 -15.82
C ASN A 215 -15.60 -1.25 -15.42
N LEU A 216 -15.56 -1.56 -14.12
CA LEU A 216 -14.84 -2.71 -13.59
C LEU A 216 -15.65 -4.01 -13.61
N SER A 217 -16.82 -4.05 -14.23
CA SER A 217 -17.65 -5.26 -14.28
C SER A 217 -16.99 -6.43 -15.04
N SER A 218 -16.03 -6.14 -15.92
CA SER A 218 -15.25 -7.16 -16.63
C SER A 218 -13.99 -7.62 -15.89
N LEU A 219 -13.65 -6.97 -14.78
CA LEU A 219 -12.48 -7.30 -13.98
C LEU A 219 -12.75 -8.59 -13.19
N ILE A 220 -11.83 -9.54 -13.24
CA ILE A 220 -11.97 -10.81 -12.51
C ILE A 220 -11.45 -10.61 -11.08
N PHE A 221 -12.34 -10.82 -10.11
CA PHE A 221 -11.99 -10.79 -8.70
C PHE A 221 -11.73 -12.19 -8.15
N THR A 222 -10.56 -12.40 -7.56
CA THR A 222 -10.15 -13.69 -6.98
C THR A 222 -9.82 -13.56 -5.48
N PRO A 223 -10.82 -13.21 -4.64
CA PRO A 223 -10.59 -12.99 -3.22
C PRO A 223 -10.18 -14.30 -2.53
N LYS A 224 -9.28 -14.18 -1.55
CA LYS A 224 -8.85 -15.27 -0.66
C LYS A 224 -9.64 -15.22 0.65
N GLU A 225 -9.64 -16.33 1.38
CA GLU A 225 -10.40 -16.49 2.64
C GLU A 225 -10.10 -15.39 3.69
N TYR A 226 -8.89 -14.84 3.68
CA TYR A 226 -8.43 -13.81 4.64
C TYR A 226 -8.32 -12.41 4.03
N ASP A 227 -8.87 -12.20 2.84
CA ASP A 227 -8.85 -10.88 2.21
C ASP A 227 -9.84 -9.94 2.91
N SER A 228 -9.46 -8.66 3.02
CA SER A 228 -10.28 -7.64 3.70
C SER A 228 -11.47 -7.16 2.88
N GLY A 229 -11.67 -7.70 1.68
CA GLY A 229 -12.74 -7.30 0.76
C GLY A 229 -13.10 -8.40 -0.23
N VAL A 230 -14.31 -8.31 -0.75
CA VAL A 230 -14.83 -9.20 -1.79
C VAL A 230 -15.21 -8.32 -2.97
N GLY A 231 -14.46 -8.42 -4.07
CA GLY A 231 -14.73 -7.64 -5.28
C GLY A 231 -14.19 -6.21 -5.25
N PHE A 232 -15.02 -5.25 -5.65
CA PHE A 232 -14.67 -3.83 -5.76
C PHE A 232 -15.49 -2.95 -4.83
N THR A 233 -14.78 -2.11 -4.07
CA THR A 233 -15.36 -1.09 -3.20
C THR A 233 -14.76 0.27 -3.56
N CYS A 234 -15.62 1.26 -3.76
CA CYS A 234 -15.24 2.64 -3.99
C CYS A 234 -15.93 3.56 -2.99
N TRP A 235 -15.13 4.35 -2.28
CA TRP A 235 -15.60 5.25 -1.24
C TRP A 235 -15.24 6.70 -1.55
N THR A 236 -16.23 7.58 -1.37
CA THR A 236 -16.07 9.04 -1.38
C THR A 236 -16.83 9.66 -0.19
N PRO A 237 -16.55 10.93 0.14
CA PRO A 237 -17.33 11.67 1.14
C PRO A 237 -18.82 11.75 0.80
N ASP A 238 -19.16 11.85 -0.49
CA ASP A 238 -20.53 11.83 -0.99
C ASP A 238 -21.11 10.40 -0.93
N LYS A 239 -22.15 10.20 -0.11
CA LYS A 239 -22.78 8.89 0.07
C LYS A 239 -23.48 8.38 -1.18
N GLN A 240 -23.98 9.29 -2.03
CA GLN A 240 -24.65 8.94 -3.28
C GLN A 240 -23.66 8.48 -4.35
N ASN A 241 -22.38 8.83 -4.20
CA ASN A 241 -21.27 8.46 -5.08
C ASN A 241 -20.37 7.40 -4.42
N ARG A 242 -20.96 6.45 -3.69
CA ARG A 242 -20.27 5.24 -3.20
C ARG A 242 -20.67 4.05 -4.05
N TYR A 243 -19.78 3.06 -4.14
CA TYR A 243 -20.06 1.83 -4.88
C TYR A 243 -19.49 0.62 -4.18
N ASN A 244 -20.25 -0.48 -4.18
CA ASN A 244 -19.80 -1.79 -3.74
C ASN A 244 -20.35 -2.84 -4.72
N SER A 245 -19.48 -3.65 -5.31
CA SER A 245 -19.89 -4.68 -6.27
C SER A 245 -20.81 -5.74 -5.66
N SER A 246 -20.72 -5.97 -4.36
CA SER A 246 -21.55 -6.96 -3.65
C SER A 246 -23.02 -6.54 -3.57
N ASP A 247 -23.30 -5.23 -3.52
CA ASP A 247 -24.67 -4.71 -3.41
C ASP A 247 -25.45 -4.92 -4.72
N VAL A 248 -24.75 -4.90 -5.86
CA VAL A 248 -25.35 -5.05 -7.20
C VAL A 248 -25.69 -6.52 -7.50
N ALA A 249 -24.88 -7.45 -7.01
CA ALA A 249 -25.09 -8.89 -7.22
C ALA A 249 -26.37 -9.43 -6.53
N GLY A 250 -26.90 -8.71 -5.53
CA GLY A 250 -28.14 -9.08 -4.83
C GLY A 250 -29.43 -8.57 -5.47
N SER A 251 -29.37 -7.72 -6.50
CA SER A 251 -30.55 -7.05 -7.07
C SER A 251 -31.13 -7.71 -8.33
N SER A 252 -30.56 -8.83 -8.79
CA SER A 252 -31.08 -9.61 -9.94
C SER A 252 -32.11 -10.68 -9.54
N GLY A 253 -32.86 -10.48 -8.45
CA GLY A 253 -33.94 -11.35 -7.98
C GLY A 253 -35.32 -10.74 -8.18
N GLY A 254 -35.84 -10.80 -9.42
CA GLY A 254 -37.27 -10.87 -9.76
C GLY A 254 -38.26 -9.89 -9.13
N SER A 255 -38.65 -8.86 -9.89
CA SER A 255 -39.99 -8.27 -9.79
C SER A 255 -41.04 -9.34 -10.11
N GLY A 256 -41.55 -10.00 -9.08
CA GLY A 256 -42.79 -10.78 -9.11
C GLY A 256 -43.91 -9.97 -8.47
N SER A 257 -44.74 -9.36 -9.31
CA SER A 257 -46.00 -8.73 -8.92
C SER A 257 -46.91 -9.74 -8.21
N GLY A 258 -47.28 -9.47 -6.95
CA GLY A 258 -48.17 -10.32 -6.17
C GLY A 258 -48.91 -9.51 -5.11
N ASN A 259 -50.13 -9.10 -5.45
CA ASN A 259 -51.14 -8.56 -4.54
C ASN A 259 -51.40 -9.54 -3.38
N GLY A 260 -51.43 -9.05 -2.13
CA GLY A 260 -51.90 -9.84 -1.00
C GLY A 260 -51.60 -9.25 0.38
N SER A 261 -52.44 -8.32 0.82
CA SER A 261 -52.69 -8.09 2.27
C SER A 261 -53.47 -9.29 2.81
N PRO A 262 -53.28 -9.76 4.07
CA PRO A 262 -53.83 -9.03 5.22
C PRO A 262 -52.98 -9.04 6.52
N THR A 263 -53.14 -7.94 7.24
CA THR A 263 -53.27 -7.75 8.70
C THR A 263 -53.05 -8.94 9.64
N ALA A 264 -52.10 -8.81 10.58
CA ALA A 264 -52.31 -9.15 12.00
C ALA A 264 -51.28 -8.47 12.92
N THR A 265 -51.83 -7.67 13.83
CA THR A 265 -51.36 -7.13 15.12
C THR A 265 -50.52 -8.06 16.00
N GLY A 266 -49.56 -7.49 16.76
CA GLY A 266 -49.12 -8.10 18.02
C GLY A 266 -47.79 -7.61 18.63
N THR A 267 -47.87 -6.54 19.41
CA THR A 267 -47.21 -6.37 20.73
C THR A 267 -45.70 -6.08 20.84
N ALA A 268 -45.43 -5.02 21.61
CA ALA A 268 -44.13 -4.49 22.01
C ALA A 268 -43.44 -5.25 23.16
N ALA A 269 -42.11 -5.20 23.17
CA ALA A 269 -41.23 -5.18 24.36
C ALA A 269 -39.85 -4.69 23.85
N ALA A 270 -39.44 -3.46 24.16
CA ALA A 270 -38.69 -3.05 25.36
C ALA A 270 -37.22 -3.50 25.34
N GLU A 271 -36.36 -2.49 25.52
CA GLU A 271 -34.91 -2.48 25.54
C GLU A 271 -34.29 -3.48 26.53
N THR A 272 -33.13 -4.05 26.20
CA THR A 272 -32.00 -4.12 27.15
C THR A 272 -30.67 -4.35 26.45
N SER A 273 -29.73 -3.46 26.73
CA SER A 273 -28.29 -3.58 26.56
C SER A 273 -27.69 -4.63 27.50
N SER A 274 -26.68 -5.39 27.05
CA SER A 274 -25.50 -5.75 27.86
C SER A 274 -24.46 -6.59 27.08
N ASP A 275 -23.29 -5.98 26.91
CA ASP A 275 -21.95 -6.49 27.27
C ASP A 275 -21.41 -7.84 26.77
N THR A 276 -20.43 -7.72 25.88
CA THR A 276 -19.01 -8.10 26.09
C THR A 276 -18.70 -9.12 27.19
N SER A 277 -18.53 -10.41 26.84
CA SER A 277 -17.63 -11.31 27.58
C SER A 277 -17.32 -12.64 26.87
N GLU A 278 -16.74 -12.64 25.66
CA GLU A 278 -16.15 -13.88 25.08
C GLU A 278 -14.84 -13.64 24.30
N ALA A 279 -13.94 -12.81 24.85
CA ALA A 279 -12.61 -12.58 24.25
C ALA A 279 -11.45 -12.61 25.26
N ARG A 280 -11.54 -13.43 26.33
CA ARG A 280 -10.52 -13.46 27.41
C ARG A 280 -9.89 -14.82 27.75
N SER A 281 -10.00 -15.84 26.90
CA SER A 281 -9.49 -17.19 27.26
C SER A 281 -8.29 -17.73 26.47
N LEU A 282 -7.63 -16.96 25.59
CA LEU A 282 -6.59 -17.53 24.70
C LEU A 282 -5.18 -16.90 24.76
N MET A 283 -4.84 -16.18 25.82
CA MET A 283 -3.50 -15.58 25.97
C MET A 283 -2.87 -15.87 27.34
N ARG A 284 -2.61 -17.15 27.63
CA ARG A 284 -1.68 -17.55 28.70
C ARG A 284 -1.08 -18.94 28.40
N ARG A 285 0.08 -18.98 27.74
CA ARG A 285 1.32 -19.70 28.13
C ARG A 285 2.25 -19.99 26.95
N ARG A 286 3.50 -19.52 27.10
CA ARG A 286 4.77 -19.96 26.46
C ARG A 286 4.89 -19.65 24.96
N GLY A 287 5.92 -19.05 24.41
CA GLY A 287 7.25 -18.65 24.88
C GLY A 287 8.19 -18.69 23.66
N VAL A 288 8.88 -17.58 23.39
CA VAL A 288 10.07 -17.43 22.52
C VAL A 288 9.92 -17.82 21.03
N GLY A 289 10.00 -16.81 20.17
CA GLY A 289 10.15 -16.95 18.72
C GLY A 289 9.44 -15.81 17.98
N THR A 290 10.12 -14.69 17.77
CA THR A 290 9.61 -13.53 17.03
C THR A 290 9.48 -13.87 15.55
N MET A 291 8.42 -14.59 15.18
CA MET A 291 7.96 -14.76 13.82
C MET A 291 7.02 -13.60 13.50
N ILE A 292 7.57 -12.52 12.91
CA ILE A 292 6.75 -11.50 12.23
C ILE A 292 6.32 -12.14 10.89
N GLY A 293 5.34 -13.03 10.99
CA GLY A 293 4.75 -13.74 9.86
C GLY A 293 3.40 -13.14 9.49
N LEU A 294 3.32 -12.65 8.26
CA LEU A 294 2.17 -12.80 7.36
C LEU A 294 0.83 -12.20 7.81
N VAL A 295 0.70 -10.89 7.60
CA VAL A 295 -0.55 -10.30 7.14
C VAL A 295 -0.22 -9.55 5.86
N GLY A 296 -0.99 -9.77 4.78
CA GLY A 296 -0.87 -8.97 3.56
C GLY A 296 -0.94 -7.48 3.90
N PHE A 297 -0.33 -6.62 3.09
CA PHE A 297 -0.31 -5.18 3.33
C PHE A 297 -1.71 -4.64 3.57
N ALA A 298 -2.70 -5.19 2.87
CA ALA A 298 -4.08 -4.77 3.01
C ALA A 298 -4.83 -5.36 4.23
N GLY A 299 -4.43 -6.55 4.72
CA GLY A 299 -4.98 -7.12 5.95
C GLY A 299 -4.58 -6.35 7.21
N LEU A 300 -3.38 -5.73 7.21
CA LEU A 300 -2.95 -4.87 8.32
C LEU A 300 -3.68 -3.51 8.30
N VAL A 301 -4.05 -3.01 7.12
CA VAL A 301 -4.83 -1.77 6.96
C VAL A 301 -6.29 -1.95 7.41
N GLY A 302 -6.86 -3.15 7.25
CA GLY A 302 -8.20 -3.47 7.77
C GLY A 302 -8.32 -3.44 9.30
N MET A 303 -7.22 -3.61 10.03
CA MET A 303 -7.16 -3.54 11.50
C MET A 303 -6.76 -2.17 12.07
N LEU A 304 -6.29 -1.24 11.21
CA LEU A 304 -5.83 0.10 11.62
C LEU A 304 -6.87 1.20 11.33
N LEU A 305 -8.11 0.80 11.05
CA LEU A 305 -9.32 1.63 10.95
C LEU A 305 -10.37 1.14 11.93
#